data_AF-A0A3A4R262-F1
#
_entry.id   AF-A0A3A4R262-F1
#
_cell.length_a   1.000
_cell.length_b   1.000
_cell.length_c   1.000
_cell.angle_alpha   90.00
_cell.angle_beta   90.00
_cell.angle_gamma   90.00
#
_symmetry.space_group_name_H-M   'P 1'
#
loop_
_entity.id
_entity.type
_entity.pdbx_description
1 polymer ?
#
loop_
_entity_poly.entity_id
_entity_poly.type
_entity_poly.pdbx_seq_one_letter_code
_entity_poly.pdbx_strand_id
1 'polypeptide(L)'
;MNGNLWIILGIICGAISLFAIPYGFHLNAKPEPNKYKKTDEINIFNGDYVAGNKITNEDSVIRSLELKIHLDYVPLDGVEGKVKNNDTSFGLANVLALFSKEKVRYRFITDYKYSESTLESGKNRISFHYKPEDSDQILGKPIKFLKDMQVLGLNYSEFIKEAQLKIDKSKPIVLQWNVYLNSVKVFTVSSEVIADTICNGQAQMGIGSYFRDIDNVYQKAVR
;
A
#
# COMPACT_ATOMS: atom_id res chain seq x y z
N MET A 1 -5.45 -28.95 21.34
CA MET A 1 -6.43 -28.27 20.47
C MET A 1 -6.56 -26.83 20.96
N ASN A 2 -6.10 -25.80 20.20
CA ASN A 2 -6.52 -24.38 20.37
C ASN A 2 -5.75 -23.32 19.52
N GLY A 3 -4.82 -23.69 18.65
CA GLY A 3 -4.13 -22.70 17.79
C GLY A 3 -4.98 -22.15 16.64
N ASN A 4 -5.85 -22.98 16.05
CA ASN A 4 -6.59 -22.62 14.83
C ASN A 4 -7.82 -21.73 15.09
N LEU A 5 -8.34 -21.71 16.32
CA LEU A 5 -9.54 -20.93 16.65
C LEU A 5 -9.24 -19.42 16.65
N TRP A 6 -8.05 -19.03 17.10
CA TRP A 6 -7.60 -17.62 17.11
C TRP A 6 -7.34 -17.07 15.71
N ILE A 7 -6.81 -17.90 14.81
CA ILE A 7 -6.59 -17.53 13.40
C ILE A 7 -7.93 -17.30 12.69
N ILE A 8 -8.91 -18.19 12.93
CA ILE A 8 -10.25 -18.08 12.34
C ILE A 8 -10.99 -16.84 12.89
N LEU A 9 -10.88 -16.56 14.20
CA LEU A 9 -11.45 -15.35 14.80
C LEU A 9 -10.81 -14.05 14.27
N GLY A 10 -9.49 -14.03 14.09
CA GLY A 10 -8.78 -12.88 13.49
C GLY A 10 -9.21 -12.58 12.05
N ILE A 11 -9.43 -13.62 11.23
CA ILE A 11 -9.93 -13.48 9.86
C ILE A 11 -11.35 -12.89 9.84
N ILE A 12 -12.22 -13.31 10.77
CA ILE A 12 -13.61 -12.84 10.86
C ILE A 12 -13.67 -11.37 11.33
N CYS A 13 -12.88 -10.98 12.33
CA CYS A 13 -12.83 -9.58 12.80
C CYS A 13 -12.26 -8.61 11.76
N GLY A 14 -11.17 -9.00 11.07
CA GLY A 14 -10.61 -8.22 9.98
C GLY A 14 -11.60 -8.00 8.83
N ALA A 15 -12.38 -9.04 8.48
CA ALA A 15 -13.40 -8.99 7.44
C ALA A 15 -14.59 -8.07 7.79
N ILE A 16 -15.02 -8.04 9.07
CA ILE A 16 -16.14 -7.20 9.53
C ILE A 16 -15.74 -5.72 9.57
N SER A 17 -14.50 -5.40 9.94
CA SER A 17 -14.04 -4.00 9.99
C SER A 17 -14.21 -3.30 8.62
N LEU A 18 -13.99 -3.99 7.51
CA LEU A 18 -14.08 -3.39 6.17
C LEU A 18 -15.50 -3.10 5.67
N PHE A 19 -16.55 -3.65 6.28
CA PHE A 19 -17.93 -3.29 5.93
C PHE A 19 -18.28 -1.88 6.41
N ALA A 20 -17.54 -1.32 7.36
CA ALA A 20 -17.72 0.03 7.88
C ALA A 20 -16.93 1.11 7.11
N ILE A 21 -16.20 0.74 6.04
CA ILE A 21 -15.38 1.69 5.27
C ILE A 21 -16.13 2.93 4.77
N PRO A 22 -17.43 2.96 4.43
CA PRO A 22 -18.06 4.24 4.09
C PRO A 22 -18.01 5.32 5.21
N TYR A 23 -17.59 4.99 6.44
CA TYR A 23 -17.54 5.91 7.61
C TYR A 23 -16.13 6.20 8.16
N GLY A 24 -15.06 5.78 7.49
CA GLY A 24 -13.68 6.06 7.93
C GLY A 24 -13.28 7.55 7.81
N PHE A 25 -12.22 7.96 8.50
CA PHE A 25 -11.71 9.33 8.45
C PHE A 25 -11.07 9.64 7.09
N HIS A 26 -11.40 10.78 6.50
CA HIS A 26 -10.84 11.23 5.23
C HIS A 26 -9.45 11.84 5.42
N LEU A 27 -8.47 11.31 4.68
CA LEU A 27 -7.10 11.79 4.58
C LEU A 27 -7.01 12.81 3.44
N ASN A 28 -6.56 14.02 3.77
CA ASN A 28 -6.23 15.04 2.78
C ASN A 28 -4.81 14.81 2.27
N ALA A 29 -4.66 14.12 1.15
CA ALA A 29 -3.38 14.04 0.46
C ALA A 29 -3.06 15.41 -0.14
N LYS A 30 -1.95 16.04 0.29
CA LYS A 30 -1.34 17.14 -0.47
C LYS A 30 -0.48 16.51 -1.56
N PRO A 31 -0.71 16.81 -2.85
CA PRO A 31 0.23 16.40 -3.87
C PRO A 31 1.56 17.12 -3.62
N GLU A 32 2.60 16.39 -3.22
CA GLU A 32 3.94 16.93 -3.36
C GLU A 32 4.23 17.08 -4.86
N PRO A 33 4.65 18.26 -5.33
CA PRO A 33 5.14 18.39 -6.69
C PRO A 33 6.36 17.50 -6.82
N ASN A 34 6.29 16.51 -7.73
CA ASN A 34 7.45 15.72 -8.14
C ASN A 34 8.59 16.67 -8.50
N LYS A 35 9.57 16.84 -7.62
CA LYS A 35 10.92 17.21 -8.05
C LYS A 35 11.47 15.96 -8.72
N TYR A 36 11.25 15.87 -10.03
CA TYR A 36 12.03 14.98 -10.88
C TYR A 36 13.50 15.38 -10.74
N LYS A 37 14.22 14.74 -9.82
CA LYS A 37 15.67 14.62 -9.97
C LYS A 37 15.88 13.64 -11.10
N LYS A 38 16.36 14.16 -12.23
CA LYS A 38 17.01 13.38 -13.28
C LYS A 38 18.17 12.64 -12.60
N THR A 39 17.97 11.38 -12.26
CA THR A 39 19.08 10.48 -11.95
C THR A 39 19.65 10.06 -13.28
N ASP A 40 20.84 10.60 -13.58
CA ASP A 40 21.68 10.13 -14.66
C ASP A 40 22.10 8.67 -14.38
N GLU A 41 22.15 7.93 -15.48
CA GLU A 41 22.90 6.69 -15.74
C GLU A 41 22.40 5.37 -15.14
N ILE A 42 21.96 4.56 -16.10
CA ILE A 42 21.58 3.15 -16.07
C ILE A 42 22.86 2.32 -15.99
N ASN A 43 23.00 1.47 -14.95
CA ASN A 43 23.82 0.26 -15.07
C ASN A 43 22.90 -0.91 -15.43
N ILE A 44 23.03 -1.33 -16.69
CA ILE A 44 22.32 -2.45 -17.30
C ILE A 44 22.87 -3.75 -16.70
N PHE A 45 21.98 -4.62 -16.20
CA PHE A 45 22.25 -6.05 -16.10
C PHE A 45 21.07 -6.83 -16.71
N ASN A 46 21.34 -7.33 -17.93
CA ASN A 46 20.71 -8.42 -18.70
C ASN A 46 19.27 -8.86 -18.41
N GLY A 47 18.43 -8.76 -19.44
CA GLY A 47 17.19 -9.51 -19.61
C GLY A 47 16.36 -9.01 -20.80
N ASP A 48 16.73 -9.43 -22.01
CA ASP A 48 16.01 -9.41 -23.29
C ASP A 48 15.32 -8.12 -23.78
N TYR A 49 15.95 -7.47 -24.76
CA TYR A 49 15.31 -6.54 -25.69
C TYR A 49 14.72 -7.32 -26.87
N VAL A 50 13.43 -7.12 -27.17
CA VAL A 50 12.87 -7.47 -28.48
C VAL A 50 12.57 -6.20 -29.27
N ALA A 51 13.21 -6.12 -30.43
CA ALA A 51 13.27 -4.99 -31.34
C ALA A 51 11.90 -4.47 -31.82
N GLY A 52 11.73 -3.14 -31.80
CA GLY A 52 11.02 -2.39 -32.84
C GLY A 52 9.52 -2.65 -33.06
N ASN A 53 8.83 -3.44 -32.24
CA ASN A 53 7.42 -3.72 -32.44
C ASN A 53 6.51 -2.70 -31.75
N LYS A 54 5.59 -2.17 -32.54
CA LYS A 54 4.41 -1.39 -32.13
C LYS A 54 3.82 -2.02 -30.87
N ILE A 55 3.69 -1.25 -29.79
CA ILE A 55 3.06 -1.67 -28.52
C ILE A 55 1.72 -2.34 -28.87
N THR A 56 1.69 -3.66 -28.87
CA THR A 56 0.48 -4.42 -29.11
C THR A 56 -0.36 -4.38 -27.83
N ASN A 57 -1.68 -4.48 -27.96
CA ASN A 57 -2.65 -4.37 -26.86
C ASN A 57 -2.37 -5.30 -25.64
N GLU A 58 -1.46 -6.26 -25.76
CA GLU A 58 -1.08 -7.22 -24.71
C GLU A 58 -0.21 -6.63 -23.59
N ASP A 59 0.46 -5.49 -23.82
CA ASP A 59 1.21 -4.74 -22.79
C ASP A 59 0.30 -3.84 -21.95
N SER A 60 -0.98 -3.74 -22.33
CA SER A 60 -1.99 -2.91 -21.66
C SER A 60 -2.86 -3.72 -20.71
N VAL A 61 -2.42 -4.90 -20.29
CA VAL A 61 -3.14 -5.81 -19.39
C VAL A 61 -2.43 -5.90 -18.05
N ILE A 62 -3.18 -6.04 -16.96
CA ILE A 62 -2.65 -6.21 -15.61
C ILE A 62 -2.25 -7.68 -15.44
N ARG A 63 -0.95 -7.94 -15.38
CA ARG A 63 -0.35 -9.26 -15.07
C ARG A 63 0.08 -9.35 -13.61
N SER A 64 0.48 -8.22 -13.02
CA SER A 64 0.63 -8.08 -11.58
C SER A 64 0.19 -6.69 -11.13
N LEU A 65 -0.35 -6.62 -9.92
CA LEU A 65 -0.59 -5.38 -9.20
C LEU A 65 -0.10 -5.59 -7.77
N GLU A 66 0.84 -4.76 -7.35
CA GLU A 66 1.38 -4.79 -5.98
C GLU A 66 1.27 -3.40 -5.37
N LEU A 67 0.88 -3.36 -4.10
CA LEU A 67 0.82 -2.13 -3.33
C LEU A 67 1.82 -2.24 -2.19
N LYS A 68 2.74 -1.27 -2.08
CA LYS A 68 3.65 -1.19 -0.93
C LYS A 68 3.26 0.01 -0.10
N ILE A 69 3.03 -0.22 1.19
CA ILE A 69 2.68 0.81 2.15
C ILE A 69 3.84 0.96 3.12
N HIS A 70 4.28 2.20 3.34
CA HIS A 70 5.20 2.55 4.41
C HIS A 70 4.50 3.49 5.39
N LEU A 71 4.66 3.21 6.68
CA LEU A 71 4.24 4.09 7.77
C LEU A 71 5.50 4.57 8.48
N ASP A 72 5.85 5.84 8.29
CA ASP A 72 6.92 6.46 9.06
C ASP A 72 6.33 7.10 10.29
N TYR A 73 6.86 6.75 11.46
CA TYR A 73 6.34 7.18 12.74
C TYR A 73 7.48 7.55 13.69
N VAL A 74 7.18 8.41 14.65
CA VAL A 74 8.10 8.73 15.75
C VAL A 74 7.79 7.79 16.91
N PRO A 75 8.75 7.02 17.43
CA PRO A 75 8.52 6.19 18.61
C PRO A 75 8.37 7.08 19.86
N LEU A 76 7.74 6.55 20.92
CA LEU A 76 7.69 7.22 22.21
C LEU A 76 9.11 7.43 22.78
N ASP A 77 9.31 8.55 23.49
CA ASP A 77 10.59 8.90 24.10
C ASP A 77 11.16 7.73 24.94
N GLY A 78 12.45 7.45 24.76
CA GLY A 78 13.15 6.35 25.43
C GLY A 78 12.91 4.96 24.83
N VAL A 79 12.16 4.84 23.73
CA VAL A 79 11.99 3.59 22.98
C VAL A 79 12.81 3.67 21.69
N GLU A 80 13.97 3.01 21.67
CA GLU A 80 14.71 2.80 20.43
C GLU A 80 13.95 1.84 19.51
N GLY A 81 13.90 2.17 18.22
CA GLY A 81 13.38 1.27 17.20
C GLY A 81 14.17 -0.03 17.20
N LYS A 82 13.48 -1.15 17.45
CA LYS A 82 14.10 -2.46 17.24
C LYS A 82 14.26 -2.64 15.74
N VAL A 83 15.50 -2.72 15.26
CA VAL A 83 15.77 -3.18 13.90
C VAL A 83 15.34 -4.65 13.84
N LYS A 84 14.11 -4.90 13.38
CA LYS A 84 13.63 -6.25 13.09
C LYS A 84 13.91 -6.51 11.61
N ASN A 85 15.10 -7.03 11.35
CA ASN A 85 15.41 -7.55 10.02
C ASN A 85 14.67 -8.87 9.82
N ASN A 86 13.82 -8.86 8.78
CA ASN A 86 13.08 -9.97 8.17
C ASN A 86 11.71 -10.30 8.79
N ASP A 87 10.70 -10.15 7.93
CA ASP A 87 9.52 -11.00 7.77
C ASP A 87 8.91 -11.54 9.07
N THR A 88 8.65 -10.64 10.01
CA THR A 88 7.95 -11.06 11.22
C THR A 88 6.48 -11.27 10.83
N SER A 89 6.02 -12.52 10.93
CA SER A 89 4.65 -12.91 10.60
C SER A 89 3.74 -12.76 11.81
N PHE A 90 2.61 -12.06 11.66
CA PHE A 90 1.67 -11.81 12.76
C PHE A 90 0.32 -12.51 12.59
N GLY A 91 0.14 -13.27 11.51
CA GLY A 91 -1.10 -14.03 11.25
C GLY A 91 -2.37 -13.18 11.10
N LEU A 92 -2.25 -11.85 11.08
CA LEU A 92 -3.36 -10.92 10.92
C LEU A 92 -3.38 -10.42 9.48
N ALA A 93 -4.53 -10.62 8.82
CA ALA A 93 -4.81 -10.00 7.55
C ALA A 93 -5.03 -8.51 7.80
N ASN A 94 -3.97 -7.71 7.75
CA ASN A 94 -4.16 -6.28 7.53
C ASN A 94 -4.85 -6.13 6.19
N VAL A 95 -5.98 -5.43 6.18
CA VAL A 95 -6.75 -5.31 4.95
C VAL A 95 -6.70 -3.90 4.43
N LEU A 96 -6.13 -3.82 3.24
CA LEU A 96 -6.18 -2.68 2.37
C LEU A 96 -7.25 -2.96 1.32
N ALA A 97 -8.05 -1.96 0.99
CA ALA A 97 -9.00 -2.08 -0.10
C ALA A 97 -8.97 -0.85 -1.02
N LEU A 98 -9.13 -1.09 -2.31
CA LEU A 98 -9.47 -0.06 -3.28
C LEU A 98 -10.97 -0.11 -3.54
N PHE A 99 -11.60 1.05 -3.63
CA PHE A 99 -13.01 1.19 -3.98
C PHE A 99 -13.13 1.87 -5.33
N SER A 100 -13.88 1.25 -6.24
CA SER A 100 -14.24 1.90 -7.50
C SER A 100 -15.26 3.01 -7.29
N LYS A 101 -15.51 3.78 -8.36
CA LYS A 101 -16.57 4.78 -8.44
C LYS A 101 -17.96 4.21 -8.13
N GLU A 102 -18.20 2.95 -8.48
CA GLU A 102 -19.41 2.17 -8.20
C GLU A 102 -19.41 1.57 -6.78
N LYS A 103 -18.42 1.91 -5.95
CA LYS A 103 -18.21 1.39 -4.59
C LYS A 103 -17.94 -0.11 -4.53
N VAL A 104 -17.49 -0.71 -5.64
CA VAL A 104 -17.01 -2.09 -5.65
C VAL A 104 -15.70 -2.16 -4.90
N ARG A 105 -15.59 -3.10 -3.95
CA ARG A 105 -14.44 -3.27 -3.07
C ARG A 105 -13.49 -4.34 -3.62
N TYR A 106 -12.27 -3.93 -3.92
CA TYR A 106 -11.16 -4.82 -4.31
C TYR A 106 -10.20 -4.95 -3.14
N ARG A 107 -10.14 -6.15 -2.55
CA ARG A 107 -9.34 -6.40 -1.35
C ARG A 107 -7.92 -6.79 -1.70
N PHE A 108 -7.00 -6.36 -0.86
CA PHE A 108 -5.60 -6.70 -0.94
C PHE A 108 -5.15 -7.26 0.41
N ILE A 109 -4.34 -8.32 0.34
CA ILE A 109 -3.79 -9.00 1.50
C ILE A 109 -2.27 -8.91 1.47
N THR A 110 -1.67 -8.85 2.66
CA THR A 110 -0.24 -9.09 2.80
C THR A 110 0.04 -10.58 2.82
N ASP A 111 1.31 -10.96 2.67
CA ASP A 111 1.83 -12.28 3.03
C ASP A 111 2.00 -12.47 4.54
N TYR A 112 1.21 -11.74 5.33
CA TYR A 112 1.26 -11.65 6.79
C TYR A 112 2.58 -11.11 7.37
N LYS A 113 3.48 -10.60 6.52
CA LYS A 113 4.78 -10.08 6.92
C LYS A 113 4.80 -8.56 6.93
N TYR A 114 5.64 -8.02 7.80
CA TYR A 114 6.08 -6.64 7.71
C TYR A 114 7.57 -6.56 8.03
N SER A 115 8.20 -5.47 7.60
CA SER A 115 9.54 -5.08 8.04
C SER A 115 9.50 -3.78 8.81
N GLU A 116 10.36 -3.66 9.81
CA GLU A 116 10.52 -2.44 10.60
C GLU A 116 11.99 -2.02 10.61
N SER A 117 12.23 -0.78 10.20
CA SER A 117 13.58 -0.21 10.09
C SER A 117 13.64 1.16 10.73
N THR A 118 14.74 1.44 11.42
CA THR A 118 15.04 2.78 11.94
C THR A 118 15.57 3.67 10.82
N LEU A 119 15.05 4.89 10.71
CA LEU A 119 15.52 5.95 9.81
C LEU A 119 16.43 6.91 10.58
N GLU A 120 17.32 7.61 9.88
CA GLU A 120 18.39 8.47 10.44
C GLU A 120 17.90 9.67 11.30
N SER A 121 16.59 9.87 11.46
CA SER A 121 15.98 11.02 12.15
C SER A 121 15.18 10.65 13.40
N GLY A 122 15.48 9.51 14.04
CA GLY A 122 14.69 9.03 15.19
C GLY A 122 13.26 8.64 14.79
N LYS A 123 13.05 8.35 13.50
CA LYS A 123 11.79 7.84 12.96
C LYS A 123 11.95 6.36 12.65
N ASN A 124 10.90 5.59 12.83
CA ASN A 124 10.85 4.21 12.39
C ASN A 124 9.94 4.12 11.17
N ARG A 125 10.21 3.16 10.30
CA ARG A 125 9.40 2.83 9.14
C ARG A 125 8.91 1.41 9.26
N ILE A 126 7.59 1.23 9.16
CA ILE A 126 6.98 -0.09 8.96
C ILE A 126 6.62 -0.21 7.49
N SER A 127 6.98 -1.33 6.88
CA SER A 127 6.69 -1.61 5.47
C SER A 127 5.81 -2.84 5.33
N PHE A 128 4.79 -2.72 4.49
CA PHE A 128 3.88 -3.78 4.11
C PHE A 128 3.90 -3.97 2.60
N HIS A 129 3.74 -5.22 2.17
CA HIS A 129 3.60 -5.56 0.77
C HIS A 129 2.26 -6.28 0.57
N TYR A 130 1.43 -5.73 -0.31
CA TYR A 130 0.09 -6.22 -0.59
C TYR A 130 -0.06 -6.70 -2.03
N LYS A 131 -0.82 -7.78 -2.18
CA LYS A 131 -1.28 -8.32 -3.46
C LYS A 131 -2.80 -8.46 -3.45
N PRO A 132 -3.47 -8.49 -4.62
CA PRO A 132 -4.89 -8.81 -4.71
C PRO A 132 -5.22 -10.07 -3.91
N GLU A 133 -6.26 -10.00 -3.08
CA GLU A 133 -6.79 -11.18 -2.38
C GLU A 133 -7.38 -12.17 -3.39
N ASP A 134 -8.12 -11.64 -4.35
CA ASP A 134 -8.70 -12.37 -5.47
C ASP A 134 -8.07 -11.85 -6.76
N SER A 135 -7.17 -12.65 -7.32
CA SER A 135 -6.45 -12.30 -8.55
C SER A 135 -7.38 -12.14 -9.74
N ASP A 136 -8.49 -12.89 -9.82
CA ASP A 136 -9.37 -12.90 -10.99
C ASP A 136 -10.19 -11.60 -11.09
N GLN A 137 -10.30 -10.87 -9.99
CA GLN A 137 -10.96 -9.56 -9.96
C GLN A 137 -10.12 -8.43 -10.57
N ILE A 138 -8.81 -8.63 -10.77
CA ILE A 138 -7.90 -7.57 -11.21
C ILE A 138 -7.03 -8.03 -12.38
N LEU A 139 -6.39 -9.20 -12.27
CA LEU A 139 -5.48 -9.71 -13.27
C LEU A 139 -6.23 -10.06 -14.56
N GLY A 140 -5.58 -9.90 -15.71
CA GLY A 140 -6.19 -10.08 -17.03
C GLY A 140 -7.09 -8.93 -17.47
N LYS A 141 -7.44 -7.99 -16.58
CA LYS A 141 -8.15 -6.76 -16.96
C LYS A 141 -7.20 -5.77 -17.65
N PRO A 142 -7.70 -4.93 -18.56
CA PRO A 142 -6.88 -3.87 -19.15
C PRO A 142 -6.50 -2.85 -18.07
N ILE A 143 -5.31 -2.25 -18.12
CA ILE A 143 -4.80 -1.28 -17.12
C ILE A 143 -5.79 -0.13 -16.89
N LYS A 144 -6.49 0.31 -17.94
CA LYS A 144 -7.53 1.35 -17.90
C LYS A 144 -8.65 1.05 -16.91
N PHE A 145 -8.89 -0.21 -16.57
CA PHE A 145 -9.80 -0.63 -15.51
C PHE A 145 -9.55 0.10 -14.19
N LEU A 146 -8.28 0.37 -13.88
CA LEU A 146 -7.91 1.02 -12.63
C LEU A 146 -8.32 2.50 -12.58
N LYS A 147 -8.69 3.13 -13.72
CA LYS A 147 -9.19 4.52 -13.77
C LYS A 147 -10.42 4.74 -12.91
N ASP A 148 -11.19 3.69 -12.67
CA ASP A 148 -12.40 3.76 -11.88
C ASP A 148 -12.13 3.73 -10.37
N MET A 149 -10.88 3.49 -9.93
CA MET A 149 -10.53 3.51 -8.50
C MET A 149 -10.59 4.93 -7.94
N GLN A 150 -11.34 5.11 -6.85
CA GLN A 150 -11.59 6.43 -6.24
C GLN A 150 -11.07 6.55 -4.82
N VAL A 151 -11.12 5.47 -4.02
CA VAL A 151 -10.76 5.51 -2.60
C VAL A 151 -9.83 4.37 -2.25
N LEU A 152 -8.76 4.69 -1.51
CA LEU A 152 -7.94 3.74 -0.78
C LEU A 152 -8.43 3.68 0.67
N GLY A 153 -8.86 2.52 1.13
CA GLY A 153 -9.21 2.25 2.52
C GLY A 153 -8.11 1.46 3.23
N LEU A 154 -7.77 1.90 4.45
CA LEU A 154 -6.72 1.33 5.29
C LEU A 154 -7.24 1.12 6.71
N ASN A 155 -6.91 -0.02 7.32
CA ASN A 155 -7.12 -0.25 8.75
C ASN A 155 -5.90 -0.95 9.35
N TYR A 156 -5.14 -0.21 10.17
CA TYR A 156 -3.94 -0.70 10.85
C TYR A 156 -4.10 -0.78 12.37
N SER A 157 -5.29 -0.48 12.90
CA SER A 157 -5.52 -0.37 14.35
C SER A 157 -5.21 -1.68 15.09
N GLU A 158 -5.74 -2.80 14.61
CA GLU A 158 -5.47 -4.12 15.18
C GLU A 158 -3.98 -4.47 15.10
N PHE A 159 -3.35 -4.24 13.94
CA PHE A 159 -1.93 -4.48 13.79
C PHE A 159 -1.08 -3.67 14.75
N ILE A 160 -1.34 -2.37 14.89
CA ILE A 160 -0.58 -1.48 15.76
C ILE A 160 -0.67 -1.94 17.22
N LYS A 161 -1.87 -2.36 17.63
CA LYS A 161 -2.14 -2.93 18.95
C LYS A 161 -1.38 -4.23 19.17
N GLU A 162 -1.48 -5.18 18.24
CA GLU A 162 -0.94 -6.55 18.37
C GLU A 162 0.58 -6.59 18.20
N ALA A 163 1.13 -5.78 17.30
CA ALA A 163 2.57 -5.57 17.18
C ALA A 163 3.16 -4.74 18.34
N GLN A 164 2.31 -4.24 19.25
CA GLN A 164 2.66 -3.45 20.44
C GLN A 164 3.52 -2.23 20.11
N LEU A 165 3.26 -1.60 18.96
CA LEU A 165 4.06 -0.48 18.48
C LEU A 165 3.92 0.71 19.41
N LYS A 166 5.06 1.26 19.83
CA LYS A 166 5.15 2.39 20.75
C LYS A 166 5.24 3.70 19.97
N ILE A 167 4.14 4.08 19.34
CA ILE A 167 4.05 5.28 18.49
C ILE A 167 3.75 6.51 19.36
N ASP A 168 4.49 7.60 19.19
CA ASP A 168 4.14 8.91 19.73
C ASP A 168 2.98 9.50 18.93
N LYS A 169 1.77 9.38 19.50
CA LYS A 169 0.53 9.84 18.88
C LYS A 169 0.42 11.37 18.76
N SER A 170 1.29 12.13 19.42
CA SER A 170 1.35 13.59 19.29
C SER A 170 2.01 14.06 17.99
N LYS A 171 2.71 13.15 17.29
CA LYS A 171 3.37 13.42 16.01
C LYS A 171 2.57 12.80 14.86
N PRO A 172 2.59 13.42 13.66
CA PRO A 172 1.97 12.81 12.50
C PRO A 172 2.73 11.54 12.06
N ILE A 173 1.99 10.61 11.46
CA ILE A 173 2.54 9.47 10.71
C ILE A 173 2.63 9.87 9.25
N VAL A 174 3.76 9.60 8.58
CA VAL A 174 3.85 9.74 7.14
C VAL A 174 3.43 8.43 6.50
N LEU A 175 2.30 8.43 5.80
CA LEU A 175 1.83 7.33 4.99
C LEU A 175 2.41 7.49 3.58
N GLN A 176 3.26 6.54 3.16
CA GLN A 176 3.69 6.43 1.77
C GLN A 176 3.04 5.21 1.11
N TRP A 177 2.44 5.41 -0.05
CA TRP A 177 1.81 4.37 -0.84
C TRP A 177 2.45 4.31 -2.23
N ASN A 178 3.05 3.17 -2.54
CA ASN A 178 3.65 2.89 -3.83
C ASN A 178 2.78 1.88 -4.57
N VAL A 179 2.49 2.16 -5.84
CA VAL A 179 1.75 1.25 -6.72
C VAL A 179 2.70 0.72 -7.78
N TYR A 180 2.71 -0.60 -7.93
CA TYR A 180 3.48 -1.32 -8.94
C TYR A 180 2.50 -2.07 -9.85
N LEU A 181 2.60 -1.81 -11.16
CA LEU A 181 1.87 -2.53 -12.19
C LEU A 181 2.87 -3.31 -13.01
N ASN A 182 2.66 -4.61 -13.17
CA ASN A 182 3.57 -5.49 -13.91
C ASN A 182 5.03 -5.33 -13.44
N SER A 183 5.21 -5.23 -12.11
CA SER A 183 6.51 -4.96 -11.45
C SER A 183 7.13 -3.57 -11.71
N VAL A 184 6.45 -2.69 -12.45
CA VAL A 184 6.87 -1.32 -12.72
C VAL A 184 6.20 -0.36 -11.75
N LYS A 185 7.00 0.42 -11.02
CA LYS A 185 6.49 1.46 -10.12
C LYS A 185 5.85 2.58 -10.92
N VAL A 186 4.54 2.76 -10.80
CA VAL A 186 3.80 3.78 -11.57
C VAL A 186 3.68 5.10 -10.83
N PHE A 187 3.45 5.09 -9.51
CA PHE A 187 3.48 6.29 -8.71
C PHE A 187 3.74 5.99 -7.22
N THR A 188 4.13 7.05 -6.52
CA THR A 188 4.24 7.12 -5.06
C THR A 188 3.37 8.26 -4.57
N VAL A 189 2.53 8.01 -3.58
CA VAL A 189 1.76 9.03 -2.87
C VAL A 189 2.29 9.11 -1.45
N SER A 190 2.55 10.32 -0.96
CA SER A 190 2.99 10.56 0.42
C SER A 190 2.01 11.53 1.08
N SER A 191 1.58 11.22 2.30
CA SER A 191 0.69 12.09 3.07
C SER A 191 1.04 12.02 4.55
N GLU A 192 1.08 13.17 5.20
CA GLU A 192 1.05 13.23 6.67
C GLU A 192 -0.37 12.95 7.16
N VAL A 193 -0.47 12.14 8.19
CA VAL A 193 -1.73 11.68 8.77
C VAL A 193 -1.66 11.82 10.28
N ILE A 194 -2.74 12.26 10.91
CA ILE A 194 -2.88 12.27 12.37
C ILE A 194 -2.72 10.83 12.86
N ALA A 195 -1.78 10.59 13.78
CA ALA A 195 -1.45 9.24 14.22
C ALA A 195 -2.67 8.45 14.72
N ASP A 196 -3.59 9.10 15.44
CA ASP A 196 -4.81 8.45 15.95
C ASP A 196 -5.71 7.88 14.85
N THR A 197 -5.74 8.49 13.65
CA THR A 197 -6.51 7.98 12.51
C THR A 197 -6.03 6.60 12.08
N ILE A 198 -4.72 6.38 12.10
CA ILE A 198 -4.10 5.11 11.72
C ILE A 198 -4.10 4.13 12.90
N CYS A 199 -3.84 4.62 14.12
CA CYS A 199 -3.69 3.80 15.32
C CYS A 199 -5.00 3.25 15.87
N ASN A 200 -6.11 3.99 15.75
CA ASN A 200 -7.36 3.62 16.42
C ASN A 200 -8.57 3.49 15.48
N GLY A 201 -8.37 3.59 14.16
CA GLY A 201 -9.50 3.67 13.24
C GLY A 201 -9.21 3.25 11.81
N GLN A 202 -10.18 3.55 10.97
CA GLN A 202 -10.12 3.35 9.54
C GLN A 202 -9.77 4.68 8.87
N ALA A 203 -8.79 4.63 7.99
CA ALA A 203 -8.35 5.77 7.21
C ALA A 203 -8.77 5.58 5.75
N GLN A 204 -9.20 6.65 5.11
CA GLN A 204 -9.52 6.67 3.69
C GLN A 204 -8.76 7.77 2.98
N MET A 205 -8.22 7.49 1.81
CA MET A 205 -7.59 8.50 0.96
C MET A 205 -8.31 8.55 -0.39
N GLY A 206 -8.64 9.76 -0.85
CA GLY A 206 -9.12 9.98 -2.22
C GLY A 206 -7.97 9.80 -3.20
N ILE A 207 -8.11 8.85 -4.13
CA ILE A 207 -7.04 8.43 -5.04
C ILE A 207 -7.40 8.57 -6.52
N GLY A 208 -8.62 8.99 -6.83
CA GLY A 208 -9.13 9.04 -8.21
C GLY A 208 -8.31 9.93 -9.15
N SER A 209 -7.66 10.97 -8.65
CA SER A 209 -6.74 11.80 -9.44
C SER A 209 -5.50 11.06 -9.91
N TYR A 210 -4.96 10.13 -9.10
CA TYR A 210 -3.76 9.35 -9.45
C TYR A 210 -4.06 8.28 -10.50
N PHE A 211 -5.27 7.72 -10.48
CA PHE A 211 -5.68 6.68 -11.41
C PHE A 211 -6.26 7.19 -12.72
N ARG A 212 -6.71 8.46 -12.78
CA ARG A 212 -7.36 9.04 -13.97
C ARG A 212 -6.61 8.78 -15.27
N ASP A 213 -5.28 8.93 -15.25
CA ASP A 213 -4.40 8.79 -16.42
C ASP A 213 -3.44 7.60 -16.32
N ILE A 214 -3.82 6.55 -15.58
CA ILE A 214 -2.94 5.43 -15.23
C ILE A 214 -2.31 4.73 -16.44
N ASP A 215 -3.03 4.61 -17.55
CA ASP A 215 -2.48 4.04 -18.79
C ASP A 215 -1.26 4.84 -19.28
N ASN A 216 -1.38 6.17 -19.31
CA ASN A 216 -0.31 7.04 -19.77
C ASN A 216 0.87 7.04 -18.79
N VAL A 217 0.59 6.98 -17.49
CA VAL A 217 1.64 6.87 -16.45
C VAL A 217 2.42 5.58 -16.62
N TYR A 218 1.73 4.45 -16.78
CA TYR A 218 2.37 3.15 -17.00
C TYR A 218 3.19 3.13 -18.29
N GLN A 219 2.62 3.59 -19.41
CA GLN A 219 3.34 3.62 -20.69
C GLN A 219 4.59 4.51 -20.67
N LYS A 220 4.62 5.55 -19.83
CA LYS A 220 5.82 6.36 -19.62
C LYS A 220 6.86 5.67 -18.74
N ALA A 221 6.43 4.85 -17.78
CA ALA A 221 7.32 4.18 -16.84
C ALA A 221 8.01 2.93 -17.42
N VAL A 222 7.45 2.35 -18.49
CA VAL A 222 8.01 1.17 -19.19
C VAL A 222 8.99 1.56 -20.31
N ARG A 223 8.99 2.81 -20.75
CA ARG A 223 9.90 3.33 -21.78
C ARG A 223 11.23 3.78 -21.19
#